data_AF-A0A0F7LM49-F1
#
_entry.id   AF-A0A0F7LM49-F1
#
_cell.length_a   1.000
_cell.length_b   1.000
_cell.length_c   1.000
_cell.angle_alpha   90.00
_cell.angle_beta   90.00
_cell.angle_gamma   90.00
#
_symmetry.space_group_name_H-M   'P 1'
#
loop_
_entity.id
_entity.type
_entity.pdbx_description
1 polymer ?
#
loop_
_entity_poly.entity_id
_entity_poly.type
_entity_poly.pdbx_seq_one_letter_code
_entity_poly.pdbx_strand_id
1 'polypeptide(L)'
;MAALLAQNLTISGGHPEKLLLDAGYFHDDVIAEAQKHQILLFCAENSDRQRARKIYPKSLFTYDAEQNCYICPAHHQLSLQSTVKAAEKTRTYRVYSADNCAGCPKKAGCTKAKGGRKIKRYPEDEGRETLRLHMARPESKQILSQRKSLVEPVFSALQITGCPKSVIEFNLMLEKVTSTLLRHPL
;
A
#
# COMPACT_ATOMS: atom_id res chain seq x y z
N MET A 1 6.85 3.70 -12.09
CA MET A 1 5.90 2.68 -12.58
C MET A 1 5.47 2.92 -14.02
N ALA A 2 4.97 4.10 -14.37
CA ALA A 2 4.45 4.40 -15.72
C ALA A 2 5.39 4.01 -16.88
N ALA A 3 6.68 4.39 -16.80
CA ALA A 3 7.66 4.05 -17.84
C ALA A 3 7.82 2.53 -18.03
N LEU A 4 7.74 1.78 -16.94
CA LEU A 4 7.85 0.33 -16.96
C LEU A 4 6.59 -0.30 -17.56
N LEU A 5 5.39 0.11 -17.13
CA LEU A 5 4.14 -0.36 -17.73
C LEU A 5 4.05 -0.03 -19.24
N ALA A 6 4.57 1.13 -19.66
CA ALA A 6 4.67 1.49 -21.07
C ALA A 6 5.61 0.54 -21.82
N GLN A 7 6.76 0.19 -21.23
CA GLN A 7 7.66 -0.80 -21.82
C GLN A 7 7.01 -2.18 -21.94
N ASN A 8 6.26 -2.62 -20.92
CA ASN A 8 5.51 -3.88 -20.99
C ASN A 8 4.43 -3.86 -22.07
N LEU A 9 3.69 -2.76 -22.21
CA LEU A 9 2.69 -2.59 -23.28
C LEU A 9 3.34 -2.73 -24.67
N THR A 10 4.53 -2.16 -24.87
CA THR A 10 5.28 -2.29 -26.14
C THR A 10 5.71 -3.73 -26.42
N ILE A 11 6.13 -4.48 -25.39
CA ILE A 11 6.65 -5.85 -25.54
C ILE A 11 5.51 -6.88 -25.63
N SER A 12 4.50 -6.74 -24.79
CA SER A 12 3.45 -7.75 -24.55
C SER A 12 2.11 -7.40 -25.19
N GLY A 13 1.95 -6.18 -25.73
CA GLY A 13 0.70 -5.72 -26.37
C GLY A 13 -0.43 -5.37 -25.40
N GLY A 14 -0.21 -5.46 -24.09
CA GLY A 14 -1.21 -5.13 -23.07
C GLY A 14 -0.59 -4.83 -21.70
N HIS A 15 -1.40 -4.34 -20.77
CA HIS A 15 -1.02 -4.24 -19.36
C HIS A 15 -1.20 -5.58 -18.64
N PRO A 16 -0.38 -5.87 -17.61
CA PRO A 16 -0.51 -7.13 -16.88
C PRO A 16 -1.77 -7.12 -16.03
N GLU A 17 -2.45 -8.27 -15.93
CA GLU A 17 -3.62 -8.40 -15.05
C GLU A 17 -3.25 -8.30 -13.56
N LYS A 18 -2.06 -8.76 -13.18
CA LYS A 18 -1.58 -8.79 -11.78
C LYS A 18 -0.15 -8.29 -11.70
N LEU A 19 0.17 -7.60 -10.61
CA LEU A 19 1.51 -7.07 -10.36
C LEU A 19 1.92 -7.29 -8.90
N LEU A 20 3.07 -7.91 -8.66
CA LEU A 20 3.50 -8.34 -7.32
C LEU A 20 4.75 -7.59 -6.87
N LEU A 21 4.60 -6.45 -6.21
CA LEU A 21 5.72 -5.58 -5.84
C LEU A 21 6.24 -5.79 -4.41
N ASP A 22 7.50 -5.41 -4.21
CA ASP A 22 8.10 -5.29 -2.88
C ASP A 22 7.49 -4.17 -2.05
N ALA A 23 7.64 -4.28 -0.73
CA ALA A 23 7.13 -3.28 0.21
C ALA A 23 7.72 -1.87 0.03
N GLY A 24 8.83 -1.74 -0.71
CA GLY A 24 9.39 -0.44 -1.13
C GLY A 24 8.49 0.33 -2.11
N TYR A 25 7.61 -0.36 -2.83
CA TYR A 25 6.69 0.21 -3.81
C TYR A 25 5.30 0.54 -3.24
N PHE A 26 5.12 0.44 -1.91
CA PHE A 26 3.89 0.86 -1.25
C PHE A 26 3.84 2.40 -1.14
N HIS A 27 3.50 3.08 -2.24
CA HIS A 27 3.32 4.53 -2.30
C HIS A 27 2.30 4.92 -3.38
N ASP A 28 1.83 6.17 -3.29
CA ASP A 28 0.61 6.63 -3.97
C ASP A 28 0.68 6.50 -5.49
N ASP A 29 1.79 6.88 -6.09
CA ASP A 29 1.95 6.87 -7.55
C ASP A 29 1.82 5.45 -8.12
N VAL A 30 2.33 4.44 -7.41
CA VAL A 30 2.21 3.03 -7.82
C VAL A 30 0.78 2.54 -7.69
N ILE A 31 0.12 2.88 -6.59
CA ILE A 31 -1.27 2.48 -6.33
C ILE A 31 -2.20 3.12 -7.35
N ALA A 32 -2.03 4.42 -7.59
CA ALA A 32 -2.83 5.18 -8.57
C ALA A 32 -2.63 4.65 -9.99
N GLU A 33 -1.39 4.36 -10.39
CA GLU A 33 -1.12 3.82 -11.73
C GLU A 33 -1.70 2.41 -11.90
N ALA A 34 -1.62 1.55 -10.88
CA ALA A 34 -2.25 0.24 -10.91
C ALA A 34 -3.78 0.32 -11.02
N GLN A 35 -4.40 1.23 -10.25
CA GLN A 35 -5.84 1.47 -10.33
C GLN A 35 -6.27 1.99 -11.70
N LYS A 36 -5.52 2.94 -12.27
CA LYS A 36 -5.79 3.53 -13.58
C LYS A 36 -5.86 2.47 -14.69
N HIS A 37 -4.98 1.48 -14.64
CA HIS A 37 -4.91 0.40 -15.64
C HIS A 37 -5.62 -0.88 -15.20
N GLN A 38 -6.41 -0.83 -14.11
CA GLN A 38 -7.16 -1.98 -13.57
C GLN A 38 -6.28 -3.20 -13.25
N ILE A 39 -5.03 -2.95 -12.84
CA ILE A 39 -4.05 -3.97 -12.50
C ILE A 39 -4.28 -4.41 -11.05
N LEU A 40 -4.41 -5.73 -10.83
CA LEU A 40 -4.50 -6.29 -9.48
C LEU A 40 -3.13 -6.25 -8.79
N LEU A 41 -2.95 -5.27 -7.92
CA LEU A 41 -1.70 -5.00 -7.24
C LEU A 41 -1.57 -5.78 -5.92
N PHE A 42 -0.52 -6.60 -5.81
CA PHE A 42 -0.07 -7.25 -4.58
C PHE A 42 1.19 -6.55 -4.08
N CYS A 43 1.08 -5.76 -3.01
CA CYS A 43 2.22 -5.04 -2.45
C CYS A 43 2.01 -4.85 -0.94
N ALA A 44 2.89 -5.44 -0.13
CA ALA A 44 2.80 -5.33 1.32
C ALA A 44 3.25 -3.95 1.82
N GLU A 45 2.60 -3.39 2.84
CA GLU A 45 3.07 -2.16 3.46
C GLU A 45 4.32 -2.44 4.33
N ASN A 46 5.33 -1.56 4.24
CA ASN A 46 6.56 -1.71 5.01
C ASN A 46 6.31 -1.42 6.51
N SER A 47 6.24 -2.47 7.33
CA SER A 47 5.98 -2.38 8.77
C SER A 47 7.16 -1.83 9.58
N ASP A 48 8.39 -1.97 9.10
CA ASP A 48 9.59 -1.64 9.88
C ASP A 48 9.76 -0.13 10.04
N ARG A 49 9.44 0.63 8.98
CA ARG A 49 9.38 2.10 9.05
C ARG A 49 8.34 2.60 10.05
N GLN A 50 7.27 1.84 10.29
CA GLN A 50 6.22 2.22 11.23
C GLN A 50 6.60 1.89 12.68
N ARG A 51 7.29 0.76 12.93
CA ARG A 51 7.74 0.34 14.28
C ARG A 51 8.68 1.35 14.95
N ALA A 52 9.52 2.04 14.18
CA ALA A 52 10.46 3.03 14.71
C ALA A 52 9.78 4.23 15.42
N ARG A 53 8.53 4.55 15.09
CA ARG A 53 7.89 5.80 15.53
C ARG A 53 7.34 5.78 16.97
N LYS A 54 7.34 4.63 17.65
CA LYS A 54 6.81 4.43 19.04
C LYS A 54 5.39 4.99 19.28
N ILE A 55 4.66 5.35 18.23
CA ILE A 55 3.26 5.78 18.27
C ILE A 55 2.49 4.95 17.25
N TYR A 56 1.21 4.71 17.52
CA TYR A 56 0.35 3.96 16.62
C TYR A 56 0.37 4.58 15.23
N PRO A 57 0.69 3.80 14.19
CA PRO A 57 0.66 4.28 12.83
C PRO A 57 -0.79 4.52 12.39
N LYS A 58 -0.98 5.34 11.36
CA LYS A 58 -2.31 5.61 10.80
C LYS A 58 -3.01 4.34 10.30
N SER A 59 -2.25 3.34 9.85
CA SER A 59 -2.75 2.03 9.41
C SER A 59 -3.53 1.26 10.48
N LEU A 60 -3.40 1.60 11.77
CA LEU A 60 -4.22 1.04 12.84
C LEU A 60 -5.58 1.75 13.03
N PHE A 61 -5.85 2.80 12.27
CA PHE A 61 -7.12 3.53 12.32
C PHE A 61 -7.92 3.17 11.08
N THR A 62 -9.13 2.65 11.29
CA THR A 62 -10.02 2.24 10.20
C THR A 62 -10.91 3.40 9.83
N TYR A 63 -11.00 3.74 8.55
CA TYR A 63 -11.95 4.73 8.07
C TYR A 63 -13.31 4.07 7.81
N ASP A 64 -14.38 4.67 8.35
CA ASP A 64 -15.76 4.33 8.05
C ASP A 64 -16.31 5.40 7.09
N ALA A 65 -16.58 4.99 5.86
CA ALA A 65 -17.06 5.88 4.81
C ALA A 65 -18.53 6.26 5.01
N GLU A 66 -19.35 5.38 5.58
CA GLU A 66 -20.78 5.61 5.81
C GLU A 66 -20.97 6.68 6.88
N GLN A 67 -20.22 6.56 7.98
CA GLN A 67 -20.26 7.51 9.09
C GLN A 67 -19.31 8.69 8.92
N ASN A 68 -18.50 8.68 7.86
CA ASN A 68 -17.44 9.66 7.58
C ASN A 68 -16.59 9.95 8.84
N CYS A 69 -15.99 8.90 9.40
CA CYS A 69 -15.20 8.98 10.62
C CYS A 69 -14.03 7.99 10.61
N TYR A 70 -13.08 8.14 11.53
CA TYR A 70 -12.10 7.08 11.80
C TYR A 70 -12.42 6.39 13.12
N ILE A 71 -12.25 5.08 13.16
CA ILE A 71 -12.27 4.28 14.39
C ILE A 71 -10.83 3.99 14.79
N CYS A 72 -10.46 4.38 16.03
CA CYS A 72 -9.13 4.12 16.56
C CYS A 72 -9.00 2.72 17.20
N PRO A 73 -7.78 2.27 17.56
CA PRO A 73 -7.56 0.99 18.24
C PRO A 73 -8.21 0.84 19.63
N ALA A 74 -8.73 1.93 20.20
CA ALA A 74 -9.52 1.91 21.43
C ALA A 74 -11.04 1.93 21.16
N HIS A 75 -11.47 1.78 19.90
CA HIS A 75 -12.85 1.84 19.44
C HIS A 75 -13.54 3.20 19.63
N HIS A 76 -12.76 4.27 19.82
CA HIS A 76 -13.29 5.63 19.80
C HIS A 76 -13.38 6.16 18.37
N GLN A 77 -14.47 6.87 18.09
CA GLN A 77 -14.70 7.58 16.84
C GLN A 77 -13.96 8.92 16.81
N LEU A 78 -13.28 9.19 15.69
CA LEU A 78 -12.69 10.47 15.34
C LEU A 78 -13.54 11.08 14.25
N SER A 79 -14.22 12.17 14.57
CA SER A 79 -15.10 12.90 13.65
C SER A 79 -14.33 13.95 12.86
N LEU A 80 -14.87 14.32 11.69
CA LEU A 80 -14.31 15.39 10.87
C LEU A 80 -14.34 16.72 11.63
N GLN A 81 -13.19 17.37 11.74
CA GLN A 81 -13.05 18.68 12.39
C GLN A 81 -12.87 19.80 11.39
N SER A 82 -12.06 19.57 10.35
CA SER A 82 -11.76 20.59 9.36
C SER A 82 -11.33 20.00 8.03
N THR A 83 -11.48 20.81 6.98
CA THR A 83 -10.98 20.52 5.64
C THR A 83 -10.00 21.63 5.27
N VAL A 84 -8.76 21.25 4.98
CA VAL A 84 -7.74 22.15 4.46
C VAL A 84 -7.74 22.02 2.94
N LYS A 85 -7.96 23.13 2.24
CA LYS A 85 -7.91 23.19 0.78
C LYS A 85 -6.47 23.30 0.30
N ALA A 86 -6.23 22.87 -0.93
CA ALA A 86 -4.93 23.02 -1.56
C ALA A 86 -4.52 24.49 -1.67
N ALA A 87 -3.24 24.74 -1.45
CA ALA A 87 -2.55 26.00 -1.69
C ALA A 87 -1.16 25.69 -2.25
N GLU A 88 -0.37 26.70 -2.59
CA GLU A 88 0.94 26.55 -3.26
C GLU A 88 1.87 25.51 -2.63
N LYS A 89 1.84 25.37 -1.28
CA LYS A 89 2.68 24.41 -0.52
C LYS A 89 1.89 23.34 0.22
N THR A 90 0.58 23.26 0.02
CA THR A 90 -0.29 22.36 0.79
C THR A 90 -1.25 21.63 -0.12
N ARG A 91 -1.32 20.31 0.03
CA ARG A 91 -2.34 19.49 -0.64
C ARG A 91 -3.66 19.58 0.13
N THR A 92 -4.78 19.28 -0.53
CA THR A 92 -6.08 19.15 0.14
C THR A 92 -6.05 17.95 1.10
N TYR A 93 -6.51 18.14 2.34
CA TYR A 93 -6.73 17.05 3.28
C TYR A 93 -7.80 17.39 4.32
N ARG A 94 -8.40 16.36 4.89
CA ARG A 94 -9.38 16.44 5.98
C ARG A 94 -8.71 16.08 7.30
N VAL A 95 -9.11 16.71 8.39
CA VAL A 95 -8.59 16.45 9.74
C VAL A 95 -9.67 15.82 10.59
N TYR A 96 -9.35 14.69 11.20
CA TYR A 96 -10.23 13.97 12.11
C TYR A 96 -9.60 13.91 13.51
N SER A 97 -10.39 14.09 14.56
CA SER A 97 -9.92 13.93 15.94
C SER A 97 -11.04 13.46 16.87
N ALA A 98 -10.64 12.99 18.05
CA ALA A 98 -11.54 12.54 19.10
C ALA A 98 -11.26 13.30 20.39
N ASP A 99 -12.32 13.69 21.10
CA ASP A 99 -12.24 14.48 22.33
C ASP A 99 -12.04 13.59 23.58
N ASN A 100 -12.40 12.31 23.50
CA ASN A 100 -12.33 11.33 24.59
C ASN A 100 -10.93 10.71 24.81
N CYS A 101 -9.86 11.40 24.38
CA CYS A 101 -8.49 10.90 24.51
C CYS A 101 -7.89 11.11 25.91
N ALA A 102 -8.47 11.96 26.77
CA ALA A 102 -7.86 12.39 28.03
C ALA A 102 -7.60 11.21 29.00
N GLY A 103 -8.57 10.31 29.16
CA GLY A 103 -8.51 9.11 30.02
C GLY A 103 -8.34 7.79 29.28
N CYS A 104 -7.97 7.81 27.99
CA CYS A 104 -7.84 6.58 27.21
C CYS A 104 -6.62 5.76 27.66
N PRO A 105 -6.77 4.46 28.00
CA PRO A 105 -5.66 3.62 28.47
C PRO A 105 -4.59 3.40 27.37
N LYS A 106 -4.97 3.52 26.10
CA LYS A 106 -4.05 3.41 24.96
C LYS A 106 -3.37 4.73 24.58
N LYS A 107 -3.63 5.84 25.30
CA LYS A 107 -3.13 7.19 24.96
C LYS A 107 -1.61 7.23 24.82
N ALA A 108 -0.87 6.60 25.76
CA ALA A 108 0.59 6.61 25.78
C ALA A 108 1.22 6.08 24.48
N GLY A 109 0.63 5.02 23.89
CA GLY A 109 1.05 4.49 22.58
C GLY A 109 0.39 5.18 21.38
N CYS A 110 -0.67 5.95 21.59
CA CYS A 110 -1.46 6.55 20.52
C CYS A 110 -1.01 7.98 20.16
N THR A 111 -0.79 8.85 21.14
CA THR A 111 -0.47 10.27 20.89
C THR A 111 0.19 10.92 22.12
N LYS A 112 1.07 11.89 21.88
CA LYS A 112 1.65 12.76 22.92
C LYS A 112 0.94 14.11 23.01
N ALA A 113 0.02 14.40 22.11
CA ALA A 113 -0.67 15.69 22.07
C ALA A 113 -1.73 15.80 23.19
N LYS A 114 -1.82 16.99 23.81
CA LYS A 114 -2.79 17.28 24.88
C LYS A 114 -4.24 17.10 24.41
N GLY A 115 -4.57 17.60 23.21
CA GLY A 115 -5.89 17.50 22.59
C GLY A 115 -6.17 16.20 21.83
N GLY A 116 -5.50 15.10 22.17
CA GLY A 116 -5.75 13.79 21.55
C GLY A 116 -5.09 13.57 20.20
N ARG A 117 -5.47 12.49 19.52
CA ARG A 117 -4.89 12.09 18.23
C ARG A 117 -5.61 12.83 17.10
N LYS A 118 -4.84 13.42 16.18
CA LYS A 118 -5.34 13.96 14.92
C LYS A 118 -4.92 13.05 13.76
N ILE A 119 -5.83 12.76 12.85
CA ILE A 119 -5.58 12.00 11.62
C ILE A 119 -5.85 12.92 10.43
N LYS A 120 -4.83 13.07 9.57
CA LYS A 120 -5.00 13.71 8.26
C LYS A 120 -5.42 12.65 7.25
N ARG A 121 -6.50 12.89 6.52
CA ARG A 121 -6.97 12.08 5.40
C ARG A 121 -6.76 12.86 4.10
N TYR A 122 -5.92 12.32 3.25
CA TYR A 122 -5.68 12.78 1.89
C TYR A 122 -6.53 11.95 0.92
N PRO A 123 -6.78 12.44 -0.31
CA PRO A 123 -7.50 11.68 -1.33
C PRO A 123 -6.90 10.28 -1.58
N GLU A 124 -5.57 10.16 -1.56
CA GLU A 124 -4.85 8.92 -1.89
C GLU A 124 -4.96 7.84 -0.78
N ASP A 125 -5.44 8.19 0.41
CA ASP A 125 -5.57 7.23 1.51
C ASP A 125 -6.56 6.11 1.21
N GLU A 126 -7.58 6.36 0.39
CA GLU A 126 -8.55 5.36 -0.03
C GLU A 126 -7.88 4.22 -0.83
N GLY A 127 -6.96 4.57 -1.74
CA GLY A 127 -6.18 3.57 -2.48
C GLY A 127 -5.29 2.75 -1.56
N ARG A 128 -4.65 3.38 -0.57
CA ARG A 128 -3.84 2.67 0.43
C ARG A 128 -4.68 1.74 1.30
N GLU A 129 -5.85 2.19 1.74
CA GLU A 129 -6.79 1.40 2.55
C GLU A 129 -7.29 0.18 1.77
N THR A 130 -7.69 0.38 0.52
CA THR A 130 -8.10 -0.70 -0.40
C THR A 130 -7.00 -1.74 -0.57
N LEU A 131 -5.77 -1.30 -0.83
CA LEU A 131 -4.63 -2.21 -0.97
C LEU A 131 -4.32 -2.95 0.34
N ARG A 132 -4.41 -2.30 1.50
CA ARG A 132 -4.24 -2.98 2.80
C ARG A 132 -5.29 -4.06 3.02
N LEU A 133 -6.56 -3.76 2.74
CA LEU A 133 -7.66 -4.73 2.86
C LEU A 133 -7.45 -5.91 1.90
N HIS A 134 -7.05 -5.63 0.66
CA HIS A 134 -6.68 -6.66 -0.30
C HIS A 134 -5.54 -7.55 0.21
N MET A 135 -4.47 -6.96 0.76
CA MET A 135 -3.31 -7.68 1.29
C MET A 135 -3.54 -8.33 2.66
N ALA A 136 -4.59 -7.97 3.38
CA ALA A 136 -4.95 -8.61 4.64
C ALA A 136 -5.45 -10.06 4.43
N ARG A 137 -6.02 -10.35 3.25
CA ARG A 137 -6.53 -11.67 2.86
C ARG A 137 -5.40 -12.71 2.86
N PRO A 138 -5.62 -13.93 3.40
CA PRO A 138 -4.62 -14.99 3.39
C PRO A 138 -4.10 -15.34 1.99
N GLU A 139 -5.01 -15.40 1.00
CA GLU A 139 -4.65 -15.70 -0.40
C GLU A 139 -3.67 -14.67 -0.98
N SER A 140 -3.89 -13.37 -0.75
CA SER A 140 -3.00 -12.32 -1.25
C SER A 140 -1.60 -12.42 -0.64
N LYS A 141 -1.51 -12.82 0.64
CA LYS A 141 -0.22 -13.08 1.29
C LYS A 141 0.46 -14.32 0.71
N GLN A 142 -0.30 -15.36 0.42
CA GLN A 142 0.20 -16.58 -0.20
C GLN A 142 0.76 -16.30 -1.61
N ILE A 143 0.00 -15.60 -2.46
CA ILE A 143 0.44 -15.17 -3.80
C ILE A 143 1.73 -14.36 -3.72
N LEU A 144 1.79 -13.36 -2.83
CA LEU A 144 3.00 -12.54 -2.67
C LEU A 144 4.20 -13.33 -2.12
N SER A 145 3.96 -14.35 -1.29
CA SER A 145 5.03 -15.22 -0.76
C SER A 145 5.63 -16.14 -1.82
N GLN A 146 4.83 -16.64 -2.76
CA GLN A 146 5.30 -17.47 -3.88
C GLN A 146 6.29 -16.72 -4.77
N ARG A 147 6.16 -15.39 -4.87
CA ARG A 147 7.15 -14.55 -5.57
C ARG A 147 8.56 -14.75 -5.02
N LYS A 148 8.75 -14.83 -3.69
CA LYS A 148 10.08 -15.02 -3.10
C LYS A 148 10.73 -16.31 -3.59
N SER A 149 9.96 -17.40 -3.67
CA SER A 149 10.45 -18.69 -4.16
C SER A 149 10.80 -18.73 -5.65
N LEU A 150 10.17 -17.90 -6.48
CA LEU A 150 10.38 -17.87 -7.93
C LEU A 150 11.43 -16.85 -8.37
N VAL A 151 11.58 -15.78 -7.60
CA VAL A 151 12.38 -14.61 -7.96
C VAL A 151 13.75 -14.66 -7.29
N GLU A 152 13.86 -15.03 -6.00
CA GLU A 152 15.15 -15.03 -5.29
C GLU A 152 16.23 -15.93 -5.92
N PRO A 153 15.94 -17.17 -6.40
CA PRO A 153 16.95 -18.00 -7.04
C PRO A 153 17.52 -17.39 -8.34
N VAL A 154 16.67 -16.72 -9.12
CA VAL A 154 17.10 -16.04 -10.35
C VAL A 154 17.90 -14.78 -10.03
N PHE A 155 17.53 -14.07 -8.97
CA PHE A 155 18.27 -12.90 -8.48
C PHE A 155 19.67 -13.28 -7.96
N SER A 156 19.82 -14.39 -7.24
CA SER A 156 21.12 -14.88 -6.79
C SER A 156 22.03 -15.24 -7.96
N ALA A 157 21.49 -15.83 -9.04
CA ALA A 157 22.25 -16.14 -10.23
C ALA A 157 22.67 -14.89 -11.04
N LEU A 158 21.83 -13.86 -11.09
CA LEU A 158 22.09 -12.61 -11.84
C LEU A 158 23.00 -11.61 -11.10
N GLN A 159 23.06 -11.66 -9.77
CA GLN A 159 24.04 -10.86 -9.02
C GLN A 159 25.49 -11.29 -9.26
N ILE A 160 25.72 -12.53 -9.71
CA ILE A 160 27.04 -13.04 -10.09
C ILE A 160 27.54 -12.39 -11.40
N THR A 161 26.64 -11.87 -12.25
CA THR A 161 26.98 -11.40 -13.61
C THR A 161 26.89 -9.88 -13.82
N GLY A 162 26.69 -9.09 -12.76
CA GLY A 162 26.90 -7.63 -12.79
C GLY A 162 25.78 -6.79 -13.45
N CYS A 163 24.56 -7.32 -13.58
CA CYS A 163 23.43 -6.60 -14.18
C CYS A 163 22.76 -5.63 -13.17
N PRO A 164 22.39 -4.38 -13.57
CA PRO A 164 21.81 -3.40 -12.66
C PRO A 164 20.42 -3.80 -12.15
N LYS A 165 20.23 -3.69 -10.82
CA LYS A 165 19.05 -4.14 -10.06
C LYS A 165 17.70 -3.66 -10.63
N SER A 166 17.64 -2.46 -11.19
CA SER A 166 16.41 -1.82 -11.68
C SER A 166 15.81 -2.46 -12.93
N VAL A 167 16.62 -3.12 -13.77
CA VAL A 167 16.17 -3.75 -15.03
C VAL A 167 15.65 -5.17 -14.78
N ILE A 168 16.18 -5.83 -13.75
CA ILE A 168 15.87 -7.23 -13.42
C ILE A 168 14.58 -7.36 -12.60
N GLU A 169 14.29 -6.41 -11.71
CA GLU A 169 13.03 -6.36 -10.92
C GLU A 169 11.78 -6.33 -11.79
N PHE A 170 11.88 -5.81 -13.03
CA PHE A 170 10.72 -5.65 -13.91
C PHE A 170 10.46 -6.89 -14.79
N ASN A 171 11.49 -7.47 -15.42
CA ASN A 171 11.31 -8.62 -16.32
C ASN A 171 10.89 -9.91 -15.60
N LEU A 172 11.41 -10.16 -14.38
CA LEU A 172 11.03 -11.36 -13.61
C LEU A 172 9.65 -11.29 -12.97
N MET A 173 9.11 -10.08 -12.79
CA MET A 173 7.78 -9.87 -12.23
C MET A 173 6.66 -10.03 -13.27
N LEU A 174 6.99 -9.85 -14.56
CA LEU A 174 6.02 -9.91 -15.66
C LEU A 174 5.96 -11.26 -16.38
N GLU A 175 7.08 -11.97 -16.54
CA GLU A 175 7.12 -13.16 -17.41
C GLU A 175 6.45 -14.43 -16.84
N LYS A 176 6.15 -14.49 -15.52
CA LYS A 176 5.56 -15.71 -14.92
C LYS A 176 4.09 -15.60 -14.50
N VAL A 177 3.47 -14.42 -14.56
CA VAL A 177 2.03 -14.30 -14.35
C VAL A 177 1.24 -14.72 -15.60
N THR A 178 1.82 -14.56 -16.79
CA THR A 178 1.15 -14.84 -18.08
C THR A 178 1.30 -16.28 -18.57
N SER A 179 2.21 -17.10 -18.03
CA SER A 179 2.58 -18.40 -18.64
C SER A 179 2.09 -19.66 -17.90
N THR A 180 1.69 -19.60 -16.63
CA THR A 180 1.47 -20.83 -15.82
C THR A 180 0.02 -21.07 -15.34
N LEU A 181 -0.98 -20.38 -15.89
CA LEU A 181 -2.41 -20.70 -15.63
C LEU A 181 -3.24 -20.98 -16.89
N LEU A 182 -2.60 -21.29 -18.02
CA LEU A 182 -3.26 -21.71 -19.26
C LEU A 182 -2.88 -23.12 -19.74
N ARG A 183 -2.58 -24.06 -18.83
CA ARG A 183 -2.50 -25.49 -19.17
C ARG A 183 -3.14 -26.38 -18.11
N HIS A 184 -4.46 -26.38 -18.08
CA HIS A 184 -5.23 -27.61 -17.87
C HIS A 184 -6.42 -27.61 -18.83
N PRO A 185 -6.39 -28.40 -19.91
CA PRO A 185 -7.61 -28.96 -20.47
C PRO A 185 -8.08 -30.13 -19.59
N LEU A 186 -9.38 -30.41 -19.68
CA LEU A 186 -10.04 -31.63 -19.20
C LEU A 186 -9.27 -32.90 -19.61
#